data_AF-A0A645ES22-F1
#
_entry.id   AF-A0A645ES22-F1
#
_cell.length_a   1.000
_cell.length_b   1.000
_cell.length_c   1.000
_cell.angle_alpha   90.00
_cell.angle_beta   90.00
_cell.angle_gamma   90.00
#
_symmetry.space_group_name_H-M   'P 1'
#
loop_
_entity.id
_entity.type
_entity.pdbx_description
1 polymer ?
#
loop_
_entity_poly.entity_id
_entity_poly.type
_entity_poly.pdbx_seq_one_letter_code
_entity_poly.pdbx_strand_id
1 'polypeptide(L)' 'MKIPRKFIVGIDKDQKQKLFVSAMHQYCEQFGLGCIAEGVENEAEKQALHELGIHLMQGYVFGLPISEVNV' A
#
# COMPACT_ATOMS: atom_id res chain seq x y z
N MET A 1 0.82 9.19 6.21
CA MET A 1 -0.48 8.49 6.26
C MET A 1 -0.29 7.03 5.93
N LYS A 2 -0.89 6.11 6.70
CA LYS A 2 -0.93 4.69 6.34
C LYS A 2 -2.30 4.37 5.74
N ILE A 3 -2.35 3.71 4.58
CA ILE A 3 -3.57 3.20 3.96
C ILE A 3 -3.77 1.77 4.47
N PRO A 4 -4.83 1.50 5.24
CA PRO A 4 -5.02 0.18 5.85
C PRO A 4 -5.23 -0.94 4.84
N ARG A 5 -4.78 -2.15 5.21
CA ARG A 5 -4.91 -3.42 4.45
C ARG A 5 -6.26 -3.63 3.76
N LYS A 6 -7.37 -3.27 4.40
CA LYS A 6 -8.72 -3.46 3.84
C LYS A 6 -8.96 -2.72 2.50
N PHE A 7 -8.15 -1.73 2.18
CA PHE A 7 -8.18 -1.00 0.91
C PHE A 7 -7.10 -1.44 -0.08
N ILE A 8 -6.25 -2.40 0.31
CA ILE A 8 -5.10 -2.86 -0.47
C ILE A 8 -5.30 -4.29 -0.97
N VAL A 9 -5.92 -5.14 -0.15
CA VAL A 9 -6.18 -6.55 -0.52
C VAL A 9 -7.10 -6.60 -1.74
N GLY A 10 -6.61 -7.25 -2.80
CA GLY A 10 -7.31 -7.39 -4.07
C GLY A 10 -7.35 -6.13 -4.93
N ILE A 11 -6.52 -5.12 -4.64
CA ILE A 11 -6.52 -3.85 -5.38
C ILE A 11 -6.20 -4.04 -6.86
N ASP A 12 -5.45 -5.06 -7.22
CA ASP A 12 -5.15 -5.41 -8.60
C ASP A 12 -6.41 -5.69 -9.43
N LYS A 13 -7.49 -6.12 -8.78
CA LYS A 13 -8.75 -6.59 -9.41
C LYS A 13 -9.94 -5.62 -9.24
N ASP A 14 -9.87 -4.66 -8.34
CA ASP A 14 -10.99 -3.75 -8.04
C ASP A 14 -10.69 -2.30 -8.45
N GLN A 15 -11.34 -1.84 -9.52
CA GLN A 15 -11.17 -0.47 -10.02
C GLN A 15 -11.70 0.61 -9.07
N LYS A 16 -12.75 0.33 -8.30
CA LYS A 16 -13.24 1.28 -7.29
C LYS A 16 -12.24 1.42 -6.15
N GLN A 17 -11.62 0.31 -5.76
CA GLN A 17 -10.56 0.33 -4.76
C GLN A 17 -9.33 1.09 -5.26
N LYS A 18 -8.88 0.86 -6.52
CA LYS A 18 -7.82 1.65 -7.16
C LYS A 18 -8.12 3.15 -7.15
N LEU A 19 -9.35 3.53 -7.53
CA LEU A 19 -9.77 4.93 -7.55
C LEU A 19 -9.72 5.56 -6.14
N PHE A 20 -10.24 4.85 -5.13
CA PHE A 20 -10.21 5.32 -3.75
C PHE A 20 -8.78 5.50 -3.24
N VAL A 21 -7.91 4.50 -3.45
CA VAL A 21 -6.51 4.54 -3.02
C VAL A 21 -5.74 5.64 -3.76
N SER A 22 -6.00 5.86 -5.04
CA SER A 22 -5.43 6.98 -5.79
C SER A 22 -5.83 8.33 -5.21
N ALA A 23 -7.11 8.53 -4.85
CA ALA A 23 -7.57 9.76 -4.22
C ALA A 23 -6.89 10.01 -2.86
N MET A 24 -6.70 8.96 -2.06
CA MET A 24 -5.96 9.05 -0.79
C MET A 24 -4.49 9.41 -1.00
N HIS A 25 -3.84 8.85 -2.03
CA HIS A 25 -2.47 9.18 -2.38
C HIS A 25 -2.34 10.64 -2.85
N GLN A 26 -3.23 11.10 -3.73
CA GLN A 26 -3.26 12.50 -4.17
C GLN A 26 -3.47 13.48 -3.01
N TYR A 27 -4.33 13.14 -2.05
CA TYR A 27 -4.49 13.91 -0.82
C TYR A 27 -3.16 13.99 -0.03
N CYS A 28 -2.42 12.89 0.09
CA CYS A 28 -1.13 12.91 0.76
C CYS A 28 -0.13 13.84 0.05
N GLU A 29 -0.02 13.76 -1.28
CA GLU A 29 0.86 14.62 -2.09
C GLU A 29 0.52 16.10 -1.94
N GLN A 30 -0.76 16.47 -2.04
CA GLN A 30 -1.21 17.87 -1.93
C GLN A 30 -0.88 18.51 -0.57
N PHE A 31 -0.84 17.72 0.49
CA PHE A 31 -0.55 18.17 1.84
C PHE A 31 0.91 17.93 2.26
N GLY A 32 1.76 17.44 1.36
CA GLY A 32 3.17 17.15 1.65
C GLY A 32 3.37 16.02 2.67
N LEU A 33 2.44 15.07 2.72
CA LEU A 33 2.46 13.92 3.63
C LEU A 33 3.01 12.68 2.91
N GLY A 34 3.89 11.92 3.55
CA GLY A 34 4.26 10.59 3.06
C GLY A 34 3.08 9.62 3.11
N CYS A 35 2.95 8.72 2.14
CA CYS A 35 1.88 7.72 2.07
C CYS A 35 2.46 6.30 2.06
N ILE A 36 2.00 5.42 2.96
CA ILE A 36 2.40 4.00 3.04
C ILE A 36 1.17 3.11 2.85
N ALA A 37 1.19 2.20 1.88
CA ALA A 37 0.18 1.16 1.75
C ALA A 37 0.51 -0.05 2.65
N GLU A 38 -0.41 -0.45 3.52
CA GLU A 38 -0.23 -1.59 4.42
C GLU A 38 -0.94 -2.85 3.92
N GLY A 39 -0.38 -4.01 4.24
CA GLY A 39 -1.00 -5.30 3.96
C GLY A 39 -0.93 -5.71 2.48
N VAL A 40 0.16 -5.37 1.79
CA VAL A 40 0.45 -5.88 0.44
C VAL A 40 0.90 -7.34 0.52
N GLU A 41 0.13 -8.25 -0.06
CA GLU A 41 0.33 -9.70 0.12
C GLU A 41 0.93 -10.38 -1.09
N ASN A 42 0.83 -9.79 -2.28
CA ASN A 42 1.37 -10.37 -3.51
C ASN A 42 1.93 -9.33 -4.50
N GLU A 43 2.65 -9.81 -5.51
CA GLU A 43 3.30 -8.96 -6.51
C GLU A 43 2.29 -8.20 -7.40
N ALA A 44 1.08 -8.74 -7.62
CA ALA A 44 0.06 -8.05 -8.41
C ALA A 44 -0.48 -6.81 -7.68
N GLU A 45 -0.73 -6.91 -6.38
CA GLU A 45 -1.11 -5.77 -5.53
C GLU A 45 0.00 -4.72 -5.46
N LYS A 46 1.25 -5.16 -5.27
CA LYS A 46 2.43 -4.29 -5.29
C LYS A 46 2.55 -3.53 -6.62
N GLN A 47 2.42 -4.23 -7.74
CA GLN A 47 2.47 -3.63 -9.07
C GLN A 47 1.34 -2.62 -9.27
N ALA A 48 0.11 -2.97 -8.88
CA ALA A 48 -1.03 -2.06 -8.96
C ALA A 48 -0.81 -0.79 -8.13
N LEU A 49 -0.24 -0.89 -6.93
CA LEU A 49 0.09 0.27 -6.10
C LEU A 49 1.22 1.12 -6.71
N HIS A 50 2.23 0.47 -7.29
CA HIS A 50 3.31 1.15 -7.99
C HIS A 50 2.79 1.95 -9.19
N GLU A 51 1.86 1.39 -9.96
CA GLU A 51 1.17 2.08 -11.07
C GLU A 51 0.33 3.28 -10.60
N LEU A 52 -0.15 3.26 -9.35
CA LEU A 52 -0.85 4.39 -8.74
C LEU A 52 0.10 5.46 -8.16
N GLY A 53 1.43 5.30 -8.28
CA GLY A 53 2.43 6.22 -7.75
C GLY A 53 2.79 6.02 -6.27
N ILE A 54 2.26 4.96 -5.64
CA ILE A 54 2.56 4.66 -4.24
C ILE A 54 3.86 3.86 -4.18
N HIS A 55 4.90 4.40 -3.55
CA HIS A 55 6.21 3.77 -3.50
C HIS A 55 6.61 3.22 -2.13
N LEU A 56 5.92 3.62 -1.06
CA LEU A 56 6.14 3.06 0.27
C LEU A 56 5.06 2.03 0.57
N MET A 57 5.49 0.80 0.88
CA MET A 57 4.60 -0.33 1.07
C MET A 57 5.09 -1.19 2.23
N GLN A 58 4.14 -1.81 2.93
CA GLN A 58 4.39 -2.79 3.97
C GLN A 58 3.46 -3.98 3.75
N GLY A 59 3.97 -5.20 3.83
CA GLY A 59 3.15 -6.40 3.75
C GLY A 59 3.96 -7.67 3.49
N TYR A 60 3.27 -8.80 3.48
CA TYR A 60 3.89 -10.13 3.41
C TYR A 60 4.65 -10.39 2.11
N VAL A 61 4.35 -9.66 1.03
CA VAL A 61 5.15 -9.73 -0.21
C VAL A 61 6.62 -9.32 0.02
N PHE A 62 6.89 -8.49 1.03
CA PHE A 62 8.24 -8.05 1.39
C PHE A 62 8.86 -8.88 2.52
N GLY A 63 8.02 -9.39 3.42
CA GLY A 63 8.45 -10.18 4.56
C GLY A 63 7.36 -10.29 5.63
N LEU A 64 7.40 -11.40 6.37
CA LEU A 64 6.55 -11.57 7.54
C LEU A 64 7.06 -10.69 8.70
N PRO A 65 6.18 -10.29 9.64
CA PRO A 65 6.59 -9.67 10.88
C PRO A 65 7.62 -10.55 11.59
N ILE A 66 8.73 -9.94 12.00
CA ILE A 66 9.77 -10.60 12.77
C ILE A 66 9.63 -10.22 14.24
N SER A 67 9.84 -11.18 15.13
CA SER A 67 10.05 -10.88 16.54
C SER A 67 11.38 -10.13 16.72
N GLU A 68 11.55 -9.49 17.87
CA GLU A 68 12.83 -8.91 18.24
C GLU A 68 13.95 -9.94 18.09
N VAL A 69 14.98 -9.56 17.33
CA VAL A 69 16.19 -10.36 17.20
C VAL A 69 17.10 -9.93 18.34
N ASN A 70 17.32 -10.80 19.32
CA ASN A 70 18.35 -10.57 20.33
C ASN A 70 19.71 -10.57 19.60
N VAL A 71 20.28 -9.38 19.37
CA VAL A 71 21.64 -9.19 18.83
C VAL A 71 22.63 -9.08 19.99
#